data_AF-A0A2S3Y842-F1
#
_entry.id   AF-A0A2S3Y842-F1
#
_cell.length_a   1.000
_cell.length_b   1.000
_cell.length_c   1.000
_cell.angle_alpha   90.00
_cell.angle_beta   90.00
_cell.angle_gamma   90.00
#
_symmetry.space_group_name_H-M   'P 1'
#
loop_
_entity.id
_entity.type
_entity.pdbx_description
1 polymer ?
#
loop_
_entity_poly.entity_id
_entity_poly.type
_entity_poly.pdbx_seq_one_letter_code
_entity_poly.pdbx_strand_id
1 'polypeptide(L)'
;MSSSSRSADGEQPVRRRRTPIVSAIALALFACVAATVGVVSCAADDVSSDLAEKEMACCWEDGATPAWMSGQLGIRIPEGASDRRAGYKVGQRFDTGLLSFVLPSEEAETYTGRLIEKGTVMIGNSRPKEKGYRPAAAFGHLGLPEPETFVQGLRMASLCPDDLTSPEGKYLQRCIDLFAHEFTAGTTRIYVRSTIEPSVTPPPADQAS
;
A
#
# COMPACT_ATOMS: atom_id res chain seq x y z
N MET A 1 55.17 -47.12 74.98
CA MET A 1 54.67 -46.39 76.15
C MET A 1 53.78 -45.26 75.64
N SER A 2 52.49 -45.31 76.00
CA SER A 2 51.48 -44.22 76.07
C SER A 2 51.18 -43.40 74.79
N SER A 3 49.94 -43.15 74.34
CA SER A 3 48.59 -43.48 74.82
C SER A 3 47.60 -43.30 73.66
N SER A 4 46.53 -44.10 73.64
CA SER A 4 45.30 -43.86 72.89
C SER A 4 44.41 -42.85 73.62
N SER A 5 43.73 -41.98 72.87
CA SER A 5 42.35 -41.55 73.17
C SER A 5 41.75 -40.78 72.00
N ARG A 6 40.60 -41.27 71.51
CA ARG A 6 39.69 -40.62 70.55
C ARG A 6 38.31 -40.56 71.23
N SER A 7 37.67 -39.39 71.27
CA SER A 7 36.22 -39.11 71.00
C SER A 7 35.64 -37.93 71.80
N ALA A 8 34.83 -37.11 71.10
CA ALA A 8 33.81 -36.10 71.50
C ALA A 8 34.29 -34.92 72.37
N ASP A 9 33.89 -33.65 72.23
CA ASP A 9 32.74 -32.92 71.67
C ASP A 9 33.28 -31.61 71.04
N GLY A 10 32.74 -31.02 69.99
CA GLY A 10 31.52 -30.22 70.02
C GLY A 10 31.78 -28.87 69.32
N GLU A 11 30.73 -28.26 68.77
CA GLU A 11 30.64 -26.92 68.17
C GLU A 11 31.02 -26.73 66.68
N GLN A 12 29.99 -26.88 65.83
CA GLN A 12 29.75 -25.98 64.70
C GLN A 12 29.56 -24.54 65.23
N PRO A 13 29.96 -23.46 64.50
CA PRO A 13 29.02 -22.96 63.51
C PRO A 13 29.58 -22.17 62.30
N VAL A 14 28.63 -21.95 61.39
CA VAL A 14 28.55 -20.88 60.37
C VAL A 14 29.28 -21.12 59.04
N ARG A 15 28.59 -21.91 58.22
CA ARG A 15 28.56 -21.84 56.76
C ARG A 15 28.33 -20.38 56.32
N ARG A 16 29.38 -19.68 55.91
CA ARG A 16 29.29 -18.31 55.38
C ARG A 16 28.66 -18.37 53.97
N ARG A 17 27.34 -18.32 53.91
CA ARG A 17 26.55 -17.99 52.70
C ARG A 17 27.03 -16.63 52.19
N ARG A 18 27.84 -16.61 51.13
CA ARG A 18 28.07 -15.42 50.31
C ARG A 18 27.69 -15.76 48.88
N THR A 19 26.41 -15.58 48.53
CA THR A 19 25.90 -15.11 47.23
C THR A 19 24.37 -15.31 47.15
N PRO A 20 23.58 -14.29 47.51
CA PRO A 20 22.32 -14.08 46.79
C PRO A 20 22.14 -12.65 46.26
N ILE A 21 23.11 -11.75 46.48
CA ILE A 21 22.96 -10.33 46.14
C ILE A 21 23.34 -10.05 44.68
N VAL A 22 24.32 -10.77 44.11
CA VAL A 22 24.78 -10.56 42.73
C VAL A 22 23.70 -10.98 41.70
N SER A 23 22.96 -12.06 41.96
CA SER A 23 21.87 -12.51 41.07
C SER A 23 20.67 -11.56 41.05
N ALA A 24 20.34 -10.92 42.18
CA ALA A 24 19.23 -9.97 42.26
C ALA A 24 19.52 -8.67 41.49
N ILE A 25 20.76 -8.17 41.53
CA ILE A 25 21.18 -6.97 40.79
C ILE A 25 21.23 -7.25 39.28
N ALA A 26 21.72 -8.42 38.87
CA ALA A 26 21.71 -8.82 37.47
C ALA A 26 20.27 -8.96 36.92
N LEU A 27 19.36 -9.59 37.66
CA LEU A 27 17.94 -9.70 37.27
C LEU A 27 17.24 -8.34 37.19
N ALA A 28 17.53 -7.42 38.12
CA ALA A 28 16.97 -6.07 38.09
C ALA A 28 17.51 -5.25 36.90
N LEU A 29 18.81 -5.35 36.59
CA LEU A 29 19.40 -4.69 35.42
C LEU A 29 18.85 -5.26 34.10
N PHE A 30 18.70 -6.59 33.99
CA PHE A 30 18.07 -7.20 32.81
C PHE A 30 16.60 -6.81 32.66
N ALA A 31 15.84 -6.69 33.77
CA ALA A 31 14.46 -6.21 33.73
C ALA A 31 14.37 -4.74 33.31
N CYS A 32 15.28 -3.88 33.79
CA CYS A 32 15.35 -2.48 33.37
C CYS A 32 15.73 -2.35 31.88
N VAL A 33 16.72 -3.12 31.41
CA VAL A 33 17.12 -3.12 29.99
C VAL A 33 15.98 -3.64 29.11
N ALA A 34 15.33 -4.75 29.50
CA ALA A 34 14.18 -5.28 28.77
C ALA A 34 12.99 -4.30 28.73
N ALA A 35 12.72 -3.60 29.84
CA ALA A 35 11.69 -2.56 29.87
C ALA A 35 12.04 -1.38 28.96
N THR A 36 13.30 -0.91 28.95
CA THR A 36 13.73 0.17 28.05
C THR A 36 13.70 -0.23 26.59
N VAL A 37 14.09 -1.47 26.25
CA VAL A 37 14.03 -1.99 24.87
C VAL A 37 12.58 -2.18 24.42
N GLY A 38 11.71 -2.69 25.30
CA GLY A 38 10.28 -2.82 25.01
C GLY A 38 9.60 -1.49 24.73
N VAL A 39 9.87 -0.46 25.54
CA VAL A 39 9.31 0.89 25.35
C VAL A 39 9.83 1.55 24.06
N VAL A 40 11.13 1.40 23.75
CA VAL A 40 11.71 1.94 22.51
C VAL A 40 11.16 1.21 21.28
N SER A 41 10.97 -0.10 21.34
CA SER A 41 10.38 -0.87 20.24
C SER A 41 8.94 -0.46 19.98
N CYS A 42 8.10 -0.37 21.02
CA CYS A 42 6.71 0.08 20.86
C CYS A 42 6.64 1.51 20.30
N ALA A 43 7.48 2.43 20.80
CA ALA A 43 7.51 3.79 20.28
C ALA A 43 7.98 3.86 18.82
N ALA A 44 8.93 3.02 18.41
CA ALA A 44 9.37 2.94 17.01
C ALA A 44 8.30 2.35 16.09
N ASP A 45 7.57 1.34 16.57
CA ASP A 45 6.45 0.73 15.85
C ASP A 45 5.28 1.72 15.71
N ASP A 46 4.94 2.46 16.76
CA ASP A 46 3.90 3.50 16.75
C ASP A 46 4.25 4.62 15.75
N VAL A 47 5.47 5.15 15.79
CA VAL A 47 5.92 6.19 14.85
C VAL A 47 5.93 5.67 13.41
N SER A 48 6.34 4.41 13.21
CA SER A 48 6.35 3.80 11.87
C SER A 48 4.93 3.58 11.34
N SER A 49 4.00 3.19 12.23
CA SER A 49 2.57 3.06 11.92
C SER A 49 1.94 4.40 11.58
N ASP A 50 2.22 5.44 12.37
CA ASP A 50 1.72 6.81 12.15
C ASP A 50 2.25 7.40 10.82
N LEU A 51 3.53 7.17 10.51
CA LEU A 51 4.11 7.59 9.24
C LEU A 51 3.48 6.84 8.06
N ALA A 52 3.24 5.54 8.18
CA ALA A 52 2.57 4.76 7.15
C ALA A 52 1.10 5.20 6.97
N GLU A 53 0.38 5.47 8.05
CA GLU A 53 -1.00 5.97 7.99
C GLU A 53 -1.06 7.37 7.39
N LYS A 54 -0.13 8.24 7.77
CA LYS A 54 0.02 9.58 7.19
C LYS A 54 0.36 9.50 5.71
N GLU A 55 1.32 8.66 5.30
CA GLU A 55 1.65 8.44 3.89
C GLU A 55 0.45 7.89 3.12
N MET A 56 -0.34 6.99 3.70
CA MET A 56 -1.56 6.46 3.07
C MET A 56 -2.64 7.53 2.90
N ALA A 57 -2.82 8.43 3.87
CA ALA A 57 -3.90 9.43 3.87
C ALA A 57 -3.52 10.76 3.19
N CYS A 58 -2.24 11.13 3.19
CA CYS A 58 -1.79 12.44 2.74
C CYS A 58 -1.59 12.54 1.23
N CYS A 59 -1.25 13.78 0.87
CA CYS A 59 -0.44 14.16 -0.27
C CYS A 59 -1.17 14.11 -1.61
N TRP A 60 -2.50 14.27 -1.56
CA TRP A 60 -3.33 14.49 -2.73
C TRP A 60 -3.29 15.97 -3.13
N GLU A 61 -3.03 16.23 -4.41
CA GLU A 61 -3.06 17.57 -4.98
C GLU A 61 -4.46 17.92 -5.48
N ASP A 62 -4.87 19.15 -5.20
CA ASP A 62 -6.07 19.73 -5.78
C ASP A 62 -5.89 19.99 -7.29
N GLY A 63 -6.99 20.18 -8.03
CA GLY A 63 -6.95 20.50 -9.47
C GLY A 63 -6.62 19.33 -10.41
N ALA A 64 -6.44 18.11 -9.90
CA ALA A 64 -6.23 16.90 -10.71
C ALA A 64 -7.50 16.49 -11.47
N THR A 65 -7.77 17.17 -12.60
CA THR A 65 -8.96 16.88 -13.43
C THR A 65 -8.79 15.59 -14.25
N PRO A 66 -9.90 14.92 -14.64
CA PRO A 66 -9.83 13.77 -15.55
C PRO A 66 -9.12 14.07 -16.87
N ALA A 67 -9.32 15.26 -17.45
CA ALA A 67 -8.67 15.66 -18.69
C ALA A 67 -7.14 15.83 -18.51
N TRP A 68 -6.73 16.46 -17.42
CA TRP A 68 -5.31 16.60 -17.10
C TRP A 68 -4.65 15.23 -16.89
N MET A 69 -5.26 14.36 -16.08
CA MET A 69 -4.74 13.02 -15.82
C MET A 69 -4.68 12.17 -17.10
N SER A 70 -5.73 12.21 -17.92
CA SER A 70 -5.77 11.59 -19.26
C SER A 70 -4.56 12.00 -20.11
N GLY A 71 -4.19 13.28 -20.08
CA GLY A 71 -2.98 13.80 -20.72
C GLY A 71 -1.69 13.23 -20.16
N GLN A 72 -1.57 13.14 -18.83
CA GLN A 72 -0.38 12.59 -18.15
C GLN A 72 -0.15 11.10 -18.39
N LEU A 73 -1.23 10.34 -18.57
CA LEU A 73 -1.19 8.91 -18.82
C LEU A 73 -1.06 8.58 -20.31
N GLY A 74 -1.45 9.50 -21.20
CA GLY A 74 -1.55 9.21 -22.64
C GLY A 74 -2.75 8.33 -22.99
N ILE A 75 -3.84 8.43 -22.21
CA ILE A 75 -5.04 7.61 -22.37
C ILE A 75 -6.23 8.51 -22.62
N ARG A 76 -6.98 8.30 -23.71
CA ARG A 76 -8.20 9.06 -23.98
C ARG A 76 -9.34 8.58 -23.08
N ILE A 77 -10.10 9.54 -22.53
CA ILE A 77 -11.42 9.28 -21.95
C ILE A 77 -12.46 9.40 -23.07
N PRO A 78 -13.28 8.37 -23.35
CA PRO A 78 -14.33 8.47 -24.37
C PRO A 78 -15.31 9.61 -24.09
N GLU A 79 -15.80 10.29 -25.14
CA GLU A 79 -16.69 11.46 -25.01
C GLU A 79 -18.00 11.15 -24.28
N GLY A 80 -18.54 9.93 -24.43
CA GLY A 80 -19.74 9.46 -23.74
C GLY A 80 -19.52 9.00 -22.29
N ALA A 81 -18.28 8.99 -21.81
CA ALA A 81 -17.98 8.48 -20.48
C ALA A 81 -18.63 9.33 -19.39
N SER A 82 -19.26 8.69 -18.41
CA SER A 82 -19.88 9.32 -17.26
C SER A 82 -19.04 9.13 -15.99
N ASP A 83 -19.39 9.83 -14.91
CA ASP A 83 -18.74 9.75 -13.59
C ASP A 83 -17.20 9.73 -13.65
N ARG A 84 -16.64 10.73 -14.36
CA ARG A 84 -15.20 10.88 -14.57
C ARG A 84 -14.58 11.45 -13.29
N ARG A 85 -13.61 10.73 -12.73
CA ARG A 85 -12.90 11.12 -11.51
C ARG A 85 -11.40 10.93 -11.73
N ALA A 86 -10.61 11.82 -11.16
CA ALA A 86 -9.16 11.69 -11.15
C ALA A 86 -8.60 12.19 -9.83
N GLY A 87 -7.39 11.73 -9.51
CA GLY A 87 -6.65 12.17 -8.35
C GLY A 87 -5.16 12.05 -8.63
N TYR A 88 -4.39 13.00 -8.13
CA TYR A 88 -2.94 12.99 -8.22
C TYR A 88 -2.37 12.98 -6.81
N LYS A 89 -1.54 12.01 -6.51
CA LYS A 89 -0.89 11.87 -5.22
C LYS A 89 0.61 12.06 -5.38
N VAL A 90 1.17 13.02 -4.65
CA VAL A 90 2.61 13.21 -4.54
C VAL A 90 3.17 12.20 -3.54
N GLY A 91 4.23 11.51 -3.91
CA GLY A 91 4.90 10.52 -3.05
C GLY A 91 6.38 10.81 -2.89
N GLN A 92 7.01 10.18 -1.88
CA GLN A 92 8.44 10.41 -1.62
C GLN A 92 9.35 9.83 -2.70
N ARG A 93 8.95 8.71 -3.32
CA ARG A 93 9.71 8.03 -4.37
C ARG A 93 9.10 8.23 -5.75
N PHE A 94 7.78 8.12 -5.82
CA PHE A 94 7.00 8.26 -7.03
C PHE A 94 5.68 8.91 -6.70
N ASP A 95 5.21 9.73 -7.63
CA ASP A 95 3.84 10.23 -7.61
C ASP A 95 2.91 9.14 -8.16
N THR A 96 1.61 9.29 -7.96
CA THR A 96 0.61 8.34 -8.47
C THR A 96 -0.56 9.07 -9.08
N GLY A 97 -0.93 8.67 -10.29
CA GLY A 97 -2.13 9.12 -10.95
C GLY A 97 -3.25 8.09 -10.85
N LEU A 98 -4.44 8.54 -10.48
CA LEU A 98 -5.68 7.79 -10.55
C LEU A 98 -6.60 8.41 -11.59
N LEU A 99 -7.22 7.58 -12.43
CA LEU A 99 -8.29 7.96 -13.33
C LEU A 99 -9.39 6.90 -13.28
N SER A 100 -10.65 7.32 -13.22
CA SER A 100 -11.80 6.43 -13.34
C SER A 100 -12.91 7.10 -14.11
N PHE A 101 -13.66 6.30 -14.88
CA PHE A 101 -14.84 6.73 -15.60
C PHE A 101 -15.72 5.53 -15.91
N VAL A 102 -16.98 5.79 -16.27
CA VAL A 102 -17.99 4.78 -16.53
C VAL A 102 -18.40 4.80 -17.99
N LEU A 103 -18.53 3.61 -18.58
CA LEU A 103 -18.98 3.37 -19.94
C LEU A 103 -20.10 2.33 -19.96
N PRO A 104 -20.98 2.34 -20.98
CA PRO A 104 -21.74 1.14 -21.34
C PRO A 104 -20.81 -0.07 -21.53
N SER A 105 -21.22 -1.27 -21.14
CA SER A 105 -20.33 -2.45 -21.16
C SER A 105 -19.76 -2.74 -22.55
N GLU A 106 -20.55 -2.61 -23.63
CA GLU A 106 -20.07 -2.80 -25.01
C GLU A 106 -19.01 -1.76 -25.42
N GLU A 107 -19.18 -0.51 -24.99
CA GLU A 107 -18.19 0.54 -25.22
C GLU A 107 -16.92 0.30 -24.40
N ALA A 108 -17.04 -0.20 -23.17
CA ALA A 108 -15.89 -0.57 -22.34
C ALA A 108 -15.08 -1.72 -22.95
N GLU A 109 -15.75 -2.73 -23.53
CA GLU A 109 -15.08 -3.81 -24.26
C GLU A 109 -14.37 -3.28 -25.50
N THR A 110 -15.04 -2.45 -26.30
CA THR A 110 -14.42 -1.81 -27.48
C THR A 110 -13.24 -0.95 -27.08
N TYR A 111 -13.37 -0.15 -26.01
CA TYR A 111 -12.35 0.73 -25.50
C TYR A 111 -11.12 -0.06 -25.01
N THR A 112 -11.32 -1.03 -24.13
CA THR A 112 -10.22 -1.86 -23.60
C THR A 112 -9.56 -2.68 -24.72
N GLY A 113 -10.32 -3.22 -25.66
CA GLY A 113 -9.81 -3.95 -26.83
C GLY A 113 -8.98 -3.10 -27.81
N ARG A 114 -9.16 -1.77 -27.80
CA ARG A 114 -8.31 -0.85 -28.58
C ARG A 114 -7.07 -0.40 -27.82
N LEU A 115 -7.05 -0.55 -26.49
CA LEU A 115 -5.94 -0.18 -25.62
C LEU A 115 -4.95 -1.33 -25.44
N ILE A 116 -5.45 -2.56 -25.30
CA ILE A 116 -4.60 -3.76 -25.18
C ILE A 116 -4.22 -4.31 -26.55
N GLU A 117 -3.11 -5.06 -26.60
CA GLU A 117 -2.67 -5.73 -27.83
C GLU A 117 -3.69 -6.75 -28.33
N LYS A 118 -3.76 -6.90 -29.66
CA LYS A 118 -4.69 -7.86 -30.27
C LYS A 118 -4.33 -9.29 -29.83
N GLY A 119 -5.31 -10.00 -29.28
CA GLY A 119 -5.12 -11.36 -28.77
C GLY A 119 -4.69 -11.44 -27.30
N THR A 120 -4.40 -10.30 -26.67
CA THR A 120 -4.22 -10.21 -25.22
C THR A 120 -5.57 -10.23 -24.53
N VAL A 121 -5.70 -11.03 -23.47
CA VAL A 121 -6.93 -11.16 -22.70
C VAL A 121 -6.70 -10.58 -21.31
N MET A 122 -7.56 -9.66 -20.88
CA MET A 122 -7.57 -9.19 -19.50
C MET A 122 -7.99 -10.32 -18.56
N ILE A 123 -7.31 -10.47 -17.43
CA ILE A 123 -7.53 -11.57 -16.50
C ILE A 123 -8.53 -11.20 -15.41
N GLY A 124 -9.29 -12.19 -14.92
CA GLY A 124 -10.18 -12.00 -13.78
C GLY A 124 -9.43 -11.86 -12.45
N ASN A 125 -10.13 -11.37 -11.41
CA ASN A 125 -9.56 -11.32 -10.06
C ASN A 125 -9.52 -12.70 -9.39
N SER A 126 -8.41 -13.42 -9.54
CA SER A 126 -8.24 -14.75 -8.95
C SER A 126 -7.92 -14.75 -7.45
N ARG A 127 -7.46 -13.61 -6.91
CA ARG A 127 -7.08 -13.46 -5.50
C ARG A 127 -7.58 -12.11 -4.96
N PRO A 128 -8.90 -11.94 -4.77
CA PRO A 128 -9.44 -10.71 -4.23
C PRO A 128 -8.84 -10.38 -2.87
N LYS A 129 -8.56 -9.09 -2.66
CA LYS A 129 -8.13 -8.57 -1.36
C LYS A 129 -9.33 -8.48 -0.42
N GLU A 130 -9.06 -8.62 0.86
CA GLU A 130 -10.09 -8.51 1.90
C GLU A 130 -10.68 -7.10 1.97
N LYS A 131 -11.90 -7.01 2.52
CA LYS A 131 -12.54 -5.73 2.78
C LYS A 131 -11.67 -4.90 3.73
N GLY A 132 -11.45 -3.63 3.40
CA GLY A 132 -10.55 -2.76 4.16
C GLY A 132 -9.10 -2.80 3.66
N TYR A 133 -8.81 -3.44 2.53
CA TYR A 133 -7.55 -3.26 1.81
C TYR A 133 -7.31 -1.78 1.50
N ARG A 134 -6.14 -1.25 1.89
CA ARG A 134 -5.74 0.15 1.75
C ARG A 134 -4.44 0.23 0.96
N PRO A 135 -4.50 0.28 -0.39
CA PRO A 135 -3.30 0.56 -1.18
C PRO A 135 -2.85 2.01 -0.94
N ALA A 136 -1.55 2.28 -1.12
CA ALA A 136 -1.00 3.62 -0.91
C ALA A 136 -1.68 4.68 -1.80
N ALA A 137 -2.07 4.32 -3.03
CA ALA A 137 -2.88 5.14 -3.92
C ALA A 137 -4.29 4.54 -4.06
N ALA A 138 -5.12 4.83 -3.07
CA ALA A 138 -6.48 4.32 -2.92
C ALA A 138 -7.48 5.05 -3.82
N PHE A 139 -8.26 4.29 -4.60
CA PHE A 139 -9.46 4.81 -5.27
C PHE A 139 -10.52 5.27 -4.27
N GLY A 140 -10.44 4.82 -3.01
CA GLY A 140 -11.23 5.33 -1.89
C GLY A 140 -11.13 6.84 -1.71
N HIS A 141 -10.00 7.48 -2.07
CA HIS A 141 -9.87 8.94 -2.07
C HIS A 141 -10.86 9.60 -3.04
N LEU A 142 -11.18 8.94 -4.15
CA LEU A 142 -12.18 9.38 -5.13
C LEU A 142 -13.61 8.95 -4.76
N GLY A 143 -13.82 8.40 -3.56
CA GLY A 143 -15.10 7.83 -3.12
C GLY A 143 -15.48 6.55 -3.88
N LEU A 144 -14.49 5.81 -4.40
CA LEU A 144 -14.70 4.59 -5.17
C LEU A 144 -14.15 3.37 -4.41
N PRO A 145 -14.77 2.19 -4.56
CA PRO A 145 -14.20 0.93 -4.05
C PRO A 145 -12.88 0.58 -4.77
N GLU A 146 -11.98 -0.09 -4.04
CA GLU A 146 -10.72 -0.58 -4.59
C GLU A 146 -10.96 -1.76 -5.56
N PRO A 147 -10.47 -1.69 -6.81
CA PRO A 147 -10.63 -2.77 -7.79
C PRO A 147 -10.23 -4.15 -7.26
N GLU A 148 -9.14 -4.21 -6.51
CA GLU A 148 -8.55 -5.45 -6.00
C GLU A 148 -9.47 -6.20 -5.04
N THR A 149 -10.49 -5.54 -4.48
CA THR A 149 -11.46 -6.14 -3.55
C THR A 149 -12.64 -6.82 -4.24
N PHE A 150 -12.81 -6.62 -5.56
CA PHE A 150 -13.96 -7.19 -6.26
C PHE A 150 -13.80 -8.70 -6.49
N VAL A 151 -14.82 -9.44 -6.08
CA VAL A 151 -14.86 -10.91 -6.19
C VAL A 151 -15.40 -11.40 -7.54
N GLN A 152 -16.11 -10.56 -8.28
CA GLN A 152 -16.77 -10.88 -9.56
C GLN A 152 -16.73 -9.66 -10.49
N GLY A 153 -16.93 -9.88 -11.78
CA GLY A 153 -17.08 -8.81 -12.79
C GLY A 153 -15.83 -7.99 -13.09
N LEU A 154 -14.72 -8.22 -12.37
CA LEU A 154 -13.45 -7.51 -12.57
C LEU A 154 -12.58 -8.23 -13.61
N ARG A 155 -12.07 -7.46 -14.55
CA ARG A 155 -10.99 -7.81 -15.48
C ARG A 155 -9.83 -6.83 -15.30
N MET A 156 -8.60 -7.30 -15.35
CA MET A 156 -7.41 -6.48 -15.16
C MET A 156 -6.29 -6.79 -16.16
N ALA A 157 -5.46 -5.79 -16.43
CA ALA A 157 -4.22 -5.90 -17.20
C ALA A 157 -3.26 -4.81 -16.75
N SER A 158 -1.95 -5.07 -16.83
CA SER A 158 -0.91 -4.05 -16.67
C SER A 158 -0.28 -3.79 -18.03
N LEU A 159 -0.13 -2.52 -18.41
CA LEU A 159 0.31 -2.09 -19.73
C LEU A 159 1.48 -1.12 -19.55
N CYS A 160 2.55 -1.27 -20.33
CA CYS A 160 3.66 -0.32 -20.39
C CYS A 160 3.86 0.14 -21.84
N PRO A 161 4.39 1.36 -22.08
CA PRO A 161 4.52 1.92 -23.42
C PRO A 161 5.36 1.07 -24.39
N ASP A 162 6.33 0.31 -23.86
CA ASP A 162 7.56 -0.10 -24.56
C ASP A 162 7.39 -0.90 -25.86
N ASP A 163 6.19 -1.32 -26.27
CA ASP A 163 5.89 -1.83 -27.64
C ASP A 163 4.37 -1.88 -27.93
N LEU A 164 3.54 -1.05 -27.30
CA LEU A 164 2.10 -1.06 -27.58
C LEU A 164 1.82 -0.46 -28.97
N THR A 165 1.37 -1.30 -29.89
CA THR A 165 0.96 -0.95 -31.26
C THR A 165 -0.56 -0.91 -31.45
N SER A 166 -1.32 -1.28 -30.42
CA SER A 166 -2.77 -1.18 -30.40
C SER A 166 -3.23 0.26 -30.72
N PRO A 167 -4.44 0.44 -31.30
CA PRO A 167 -4.89 1.76 -31.77
C PRO A 167 -4.80 2.88 -30.74
N GLU A 168 -5.06 2.58 -29.46
CA GLU A 168 -4.95 3.55 -28.35
C GLU A 168 -3.70 3.33 -27.49
N GLY A 169 -3.20 2.10 -27.36
CA GLY A 169 -2.05 1.80 -26.51
C GLY A 169 -0.77 2.47 -26.96
N LYS A 170 -0.61 2.74 -28.26
CA LYS A 170 0.55 3.48 -28.80
C LYS A 170 0.71 4.92 -28.28
N TYR A 171 -0.33 5.48 -27.67
CA TYR A 171 -0.29 6.83 -27.08
C TYR A 171 0.03 6.81 -25.58
N LEU A 172 0.07 5.62 -24.97
CA LEU A 172 0.34 5.44 -23.56
C LEU A 172 1.73 6.02 -23.22
N GLN A 173 1.79 6.91 -22.24
CA GLN A 173 3.03 7.57 -21.84
C GLN A 173 3.71 6.88 -20.66
N ARG A 174 2.96 6.05 -19.90
CA ARG A 174 3.40 5.48 -18.63
C ARG A 174 2.85 4.08 -18.43
N CYS A 175 3.53 3.29 -17.59
CA CYS A 175 2.97 2.01 -17.17
C CYS A 175 1.70 2.22 -16.33
N ILE A 176 0.63 1.52 -16.67
CA ILE A 176 -0.65 1.56 -15.97
C ILE A 176 -1.08 0.18 -15.51
N ASP A 177 -1.81 0.16 -14.39
CA ASP A 177 -2.72 -0.90 -14.03
C ASP A 177 -4.13 -0.51 -14.47
N LEU A 178 -4.68 -1.28 -15.40
CA LEU A 178 -6.01 -1.10 -15.98
C LEU A 178 -6.96 -2.12 -15.38
N PHE A 179 -8.10 -1.64 -14.91
CA PHE A 179 -9.18 -2.46 -14.36
C PHE A 179 -10.49 -2.11 -15.06
N ALA A 180 -11.27 -3.12 -15.42
CA ALA A 180 -12.62 -2.97 -15.94
C ALA A 180 -13.55 -3.80 -15.05
N HIS A 181 -14.48 -3.13 -14.36
CA HIS A 181 -15.44 -3.78 -13.45
C HIS A 181 -16.87 -3.49 -13.90
N GLU A 182 -17.59 -4.54 -14.30
CA GLU A 182 -19.03 -4.46 -14.50
C GLU A 182 -19.73 -4.52 -13.14
N PHE A 183 -20.13 -3.36 -12.63
CA PHE A 183 -20.71 -3.22 -11.28
C PHE A 183 -22.25 -3.27 -11.29
N THR A 184 -22.85 -3.02 -12.45
CA THR A 184 -24.28 -3.22 -12.74
C THR A 184 -24.40 -3.69 -14.18
N ALA A 185 -25.40 -4.52 -14.48
CA ALA A 185 -25.57 -5.07 -15.82
C ALA A 185 -25.56 -3.98 -16.91
N GLY A 186 -24.71 -4.15 -17.91
CA GLY A 186 -24.58 -3.23 -19.04
C GLY A 186 -23.79 -1.94 -18.74
N THR A 187 -23.23 -1.79 -17.54
CA THR A 187 -22.41 -0.64 -17.17
C THR A 187 -21.09 -1.08 -16.54
N THR A 188 -19.98 -0.63 -17.13
CA THR A 188 -18.63 -0.98 -16.70
C THR A 188 -17.88 0.27 -16.26
N ARG A 189 -17.25 0.21 -15.09
CA ARG A 189 -16.30 1.23 -14.64
C ARG A 189 -14.89 0.84 -15.04
N ILE A 190 -14.19 1.77 -15.66
CA ILE A 190 -12.77 1.69 -15.88
C ILE A 190 -12.05 2.37 -14.71
N TYR A 191 -11.01 1.71 -14.22
CA TYR A 191 -10.05 2.29 -13.29
C TYR A 191 -8.67 2.20 -13.90
N VAL A 192 -7.89 3.25 -13.73
CA VAL A 192 -6.51 3.33 -14.17
C VAL A 192 -5.68 3.86 -13.02
N ARG A 193 -4.63 3.13 -12.66
CA ARG A 193 -3.61 3.56 -11.70
C ARG A 193 -2.27 3.59 -12.40
N SER A 194 -1.48 4.64 -12.22
CA SER A 194 -0.13 4.76 -12.78
C SER A 194 0.82 5.26 -11.74
N THR A 195 2.00 4.65 -11.67
CA THR A 195 3.14 5.29 -11.02
C THR A 195 3.65 6.40 -11.95
N ILE A 196 3.94 7.57 -11.41
CA ILE A 196 4.37 8.76 -12.14
C ILE A 196 5.73 9.17 -11.58
N GLU A 197 6.72 9.41 -12.44
CA GLU A 197 8.01 9.93 -11.99
C GLU A 197 7.82 11.28 -11.29
N PRO A 198 8.46 11.50 -10.14
CA PRO A 198 8.38 12.78 -9.45
C PRO A 198 8.89 13.88 -10.38
N SER A 199 8.30 15.07 -10.31
CA SER A 199 8.56 16.28 -11.15
C SER A 199 7.64 16.50 -12.37
N VAL A 200 6.52 15.79 -12.49
CA VAL A 200 5.47 16.25 -13.41
C VAL A 200 4.98 17.62 -12.95
N THR A 201 4.82 18.57 -13.88
CA THR A 201 4.24 19.89 -13.58
C THR A 201 2.97 19.68 -12.77
N PRO A 202 2.84 20.31 -11.58
CA PRO A 202 1.67 20.11 -10.73
C PRO A 202 0.39 20.37 -11.53
N PRO A 203 -0.74 19.76 -11.13
CA PRO A 203 -2.02 20.05 -11.76
C PRO A 203 -2.23 21.57 -11.82
N PRO A 204 -2.77 22.10 -12.93
CA PRO A 204 -3.06 23.52 -12.99
C PRO A 204 -3.93 23.88 -11.79
N ALA A 205 -3.46 24.82 -10.98
CA ALA A 205 -4.25 25.33 -9.85
C ALA A 205 -5.60 25.80 -10.40
N ASP A 206 -6.68 25.42 -9.72
CA ASP A 206 -8.02 25.87 -10.07
C ASP A 206 -8.00 27.39 -10.20
N GLN A 207 -8.09 27.88 -11.44
CA GLN A 207 -8.43 29.26 -11.71
C GLN A 207 -9.92 29.37 -11.37
N ALA A 208 -10.22 29.53 -10.09
CA ALA A 208 -11.53 29.93 -9.63
C ALA A 208 -11.93 31.19 -10.42
N SER A 209 -12.89 31.02 -11.32
CA SER A 209 -13.61 32.12 -11.96
C SER A 209 -14.80 32.50 -11.09
#